data_AF-A0A2E0GHH7-F1
#
_entry.id   AF-A0A2E0GHH7-F1
#
_cell.length_a   1.000
_cell.length_b   1.000
_cell.length_c   1.000
_cell.angle_alpha   90.00
_cell.angle_beta   90.00
_cell.angle_gamma   90.00
#
_symmetry.space_group_name_H-M   'P 1'
#
loop_
_entity.id
_entity.type
_entity.pdbx_description
1 polymer ?
#
loop_
_entity_poly.entity_id
_entity_poly.type
_entity_poly.pdbx_seq_one_letter_code
_entity_poly.pdbx_strand_id
1 'polypeptide(L)'
;MAIFAFFLFLGWDMVKLFHLNELGLTSIGEHWFYLNKDSIIIAQSVTQRYLHYKLWDPVIISIIKIPTVIFFLILFVMFSLFESKQKKKKRWFK
;
A
#
# COMPACT_ATOMS: atom_id res chain seq x y z
N MET A 1 -3.26 -8.70 -12.20
CA MET A 1 -2.09 -8.59 -11.30
C MET A 1 -2.46 -8.05 -9.92
N ALA A 2 -3.17 -6.92 -9.78
CA ALA A 2 -3.53 -6.34 -8.46
C ALA A 2 -4.34 -7.28 -7.54
N ILE A 3 -5.27 -8.08 -8.09
CA ILE A 3 -6.02 -9.09 -7.33
C ILE A 3 -5.09 -10.15 -6.71
N PHE A 4 -4.08 -10.60 -7.46
CA PHE A 4 -3.15 -11.61 -6.96
C PHE A 4 -2.32 -11.06 -5.79
N ALA A 5 -1.85 -9.80 -5.89
CA ALA A 5 -1.18 -9.12 -4.80
C ALA A 5 -2.09 -8.98 -3.56
N PHE A 6 -3.36 -8.61 -3.76
CA PHE A 6 -4.34 -8.54 -2.67
C PHE A 6 -4.47 -9.88 -1.93
N PHE A 7 -4.63 -10.99 -2.65
CA PHE A 7 -4.71 -12.31 -2.04
C PHE A 7 -3.43 -12.75 -1.34
N LEU A 8 -2.26 -12.44 -1.91
CA LEU A 8 -0.96 -12.74 -1.27
C LEU A 8 -0.80 -12.01 0.06
N PHE A 9 -1.07 -10.70 0.10
CA PHE A 9 -0.93 -9.91 1.33
C PHE A 9 -1.99 -10.26 2.38
N LEU A 10 -3.21 -10.59 1.95
CA LEU A 10 -4.24 -11.09 2.85
C LEU A 10 -3.85 -12.46 3.44
N GLY A 11 -3.25 -13.34 2.63
CA GLY A 11 -2.69 -14.61 3.11
C GLY A 11 -1.58 -14.43 4.14
N TRP A 12 -0.71 -13.44 3.95
CA TRP A 12 0.33 -13.07 4.93
C TRP A 12 -0.28 -12.65 6.27
N ASP A 13 -1.28 -11.76 6.25
CA ASP A 13 -2.00 -11.33 7.46
C ASP A 13 -2.69 -12.51 8.16
N MET A 14 -3.24 -13.47 7.41
CA MET A 14 -3.83 -14.70 7.99
C MET A 14 -2.78 -15.56 8.68
N VAL A 15 -1.60 -15.77 8.08
CA VAL A 15 -0.51 -16.53 8.72
C VAL A 15 -0.05 -15.85 10.01
N LYS A 16 0.08 -14.52 9.99
CA LYS A 16 0.42 -13.70 11.16
C LYS A 16 -0.62 -13.89 12.28
N LEU A 17 -1.90 -13.90 11.93
CA LEU A 17 -3.01 -14.12 12.85
C LEU A 17 -2.93 -15.49 13.53
N PHE A 18 -2.56 -16.55 12.81
CA PHE A 18 -2.41 -17.89 13.39
C PHE A 18 -1.14 -18.07 14.21
N HIS A 19 -0.01 -17.49 13.78
CA HIS A 19 1.29 -17.71 14.43
C HIS A 19 1.53 -16.78 15.63
N LEU A 20 1.06 -15.54 15.56
CA LEU A 20 1.36 -14.51 16.55
C LEU A 20 0.14 -14.14 17.40
N ASN A 21 -1.04 -14.67 17.07
CA ASN A 21 -2.33 -14.30 17.69
C ASN A 21 -2.59 -12.78 17.67
N GLU A 22 -1.92 -12.07 16.77
CA GLU A 22 -2.05 -10.63 16.57
C GLU A 22 -3.18 -10.36 15.58
N LEU A 23 -4.26 -9.76 16.08
CA LEU A 23 -5.35 -9.28 15.26
C LEU A 23 -4.97 -7.91 14.67
N GLY A 24 -4.43 -7.90 13.44
CA GLY A 24 -4.08 -6.67 12.76
C GLY A 24 -3.76 -6.86 11.28
N LEU A 25 -4.12 -5.87 10.46
CA LEU A 25 -3.66 -5.79 9.07
C LEU A 25 -2.27 -5.17 9.06
N THR A 26 -1.33 -5.82 8.38
CA THR A 26 0.04 -5.34 8.32
C THR A 26 0.12 -4.09 7.43
N SER A 27 0.64 -3.00 7.98
CA SER A 27 0.83 -1.73 7.26
C SER A 27 1.91 -1.85 6.18
N ILE A 28 1.90 -0.95 5.18
CA ILE A 28 2.98 -0.87 4.18
C ILE A 28 4.34 -0.67 4.86
N GLY A 29 4.36 0.12 5.93
CA GLY A 29 5.54 0.35 6.74
C GLY A 29 6.07 -0.86 7.47
N GLU A 30 5.18 -1.68 8.02
CA GLU A 30 5.60 -2.94 8.63
C GLU A 30 6.24 -3.87 7.61
N HIS A 31 5.69 -3.99 6.40
CA HIS A 31 6.32 -4.79 5.35
C HIS A 31 7.71 -4.26 5.00
N TRP A 32 7.87 -2.95 4.84
CA TRP A 32 9.18 -2.35 4.59
C TRP A 32 10.13 -2.54 5.79
N PHE A 33 9.63 -2.43 7.01
CA PHE A 33 10.40 -2.69 8.23
C PHE A 33 10.90 -4.14 8.31
N TYR A 34 10.05 -5.11 7.98
CA TYR A 34 10.42 -6.53 7.93
C TYR A 34 11.43 -6.82 6.82
N LEU A 35 11.37 -6.10 5.70
CA LEU A 35 12.35 -6.23 4.62
C LEU A 35 13.72 -5.66 5.02
N ASN A 36 13.75 -4.40 5.49
CA ASN A 36 14.97 -3.75 5.95
C ASN A 36 14.65 -2.53 6.82
N LYS A 37 14.78 -2.69 8.14
CA LYS A 37 14.60 -1.62 9.13
C LYS A 37 15.53 -0.43 8.92
N ASP A 38 16.81 -0.66 8.63
CA ASP A 38 17.81 0.41 8.52
C ASP A 38 17.50 1.31 7.33
N SER A 39 16.98 0.74 6.25
CA SER A 39 16.58 1.49 5.06
C SER A 39 15.48 2.53 5.34
N ILE A 40 14.53 2.24 6.25
CA ILE A 40 13.50 3.20 6.67
C ILE A 40 14.12 4.37 7.43
N ILE A 41 15.05 4.09 8.34
CA ILE A 41 15.71 5.13 9.16
C ILE A 41 16.58 6.02 8.28
N ILE A 42 17.27 5.44 7.31
CA ILE A 42 18.05 6.19 6.32
C ILE A 42 17.11 7.06 5.48
N ALA A 43 16.03 6.51 4.94
CA ALA A 43 15.06 7.27 4.15
C ALA A 43 14.45 8.44 4.96
N GLN A 44 14.13 8.20 6.24
CA GLN A 44 13.68 9.23 7.16
C GLN A 44 14.71 10.34 7.32
N SER A 45 15.93 9.98 7.74
CA SER A 45 16.98 10.94 8.05
C SER A 45 17.38 11.75 6.82
N VAL A 46 17.46 11.13 5.64
CA VAL A 46 17.74 11.81 4.37
C VAL A 46 16.61 12.79 4.01
N THR A 47 15.35 12.36 4.11
CA THR A 47 14.20 13.22 3.79
C THR A 47 14.12 14.43 4.72
N GLN A 48 14.30 14.20 6.03
CA GLN A 48 14.25 15.26 7.03
C GLN A 48 15.42 16.23 6.92
N ARG A 49 16.60 15.75 6.51
CA ARG A 49 17.82 16.56 6.42
C ARG A 49 17.94 17.35 5.12
N TYR A 50 17.50 16.79 3.99
CA TYR A 50 17.80 17.34 2.66
C TYR A 50 16.59 17.85 1.87
N LEU A 51 15.38 17.41 2.18
CA LEU A 51 14.19 17.82 1.42
C LEU A 51 13.39 18.85 2.22
N HIS A 52 12.64 18.41 3.21
CA HIS A 52 11.85 19.25 4.11
C HIS A 52 11.24 18.37 5.20
N TYR A 53 11.22 18.82 6.46
CA TYR A 53 10.74 17.99 7.58
C TYR A 53 9.28 17.51 7.38
N LYS A 54 8.43 18.35 6.76
CA LYS A 54 7.02 18.03 6.50
C LYS A 54 6.79 16.91 5.47
N LEU A 55 7.79 16.55 4.67
CA LEU A 55 7.65 15.50 3.66
C LEU A 55 7.66 14.12 4.29
N TRP A 56 8.53 13.89 5.27
CA TRP A 56 8.49 12.64 6.01
C TRP A 56 7.25 12.57 6.90
N ASP A 57 7.01 13.64 7.68
CA ASP A 57 5.92 13.75 8.62
C ASP A 57 5.09 15.03 8.36
N PRO A 58 3.86 14.97 7.81
CA PRO A 58 2.97 13.80 7.82
C PRO A 58 2.92 12.99 6.53
N VAL A 59 3.45 13.47 5.40
CA VAL A 59 3.08 12.94 4.07
C VAL A 59 3.46 11.46 3.89
N ILE A 60 4.74 11.12 4.07
CA ILE A 60 5.20 9.73 3.87
C ILE A 60 4.66 8.81 4.96
N ILE A 61 4.64 9.27 6.23
CA ILE A 61 4.09 8.48 7.34
C ILE A 61 2.60 8.15 7.11
N SER A 62 1.81 9.08 6.59
CA SER A 62 0.39 8.83 6.27
C SER A 62 0.22 7.71 5.22
N ILE A 63 1.13 7.60 4.26
CA ILE A 63 1.10 6.54 3.24
C ILE A 63 1.55 5.20 3.84
N ILE A 64 2.65 5.21 4.58
CA ILE A 64 3.27 4.02 5.18
C ILE A 64 2.35 3.36 6.22
N LYS A 65 1.51 4.14 6.91
CA LYS A 65 0.52 3.63 7.88
C LYS A 65 -0.67 2.92 7.23
N ILE A 66 -0.88 3.04 5.92
CA ILE A 66 -2.02 2.40 5.26
C ILE A 66 -1.82 0.87 5.27
N PRO A 67 -2.84 0.09 5.65
CA PRO A 67 -2.82 -1.36 5.49
C PRO A 67 -2.59 -1.75 4.02
N THR A 68 -1.63 -2.64 3.77
CA THR A 68 -1.25 -3.01 2.39
C THR A 68 -2.44 -3.57 1.59
N VAL A 69 -3.31 -4.34 2.26
CA VAL A 69 -4.54 -4.89 1.69
C VAL A 69 -5.49 -3.79 1.21
N ILE A 70 -5.66 -2.72 2.00
CA ILE A 70 -6.52 -1.58 1.63
C ILE A 70 -5.92 -0.82 0.44
N PHE A 71 -4.61 -0.62 0.42
CA PHE A 71 -3.93 0.07 -0.67
C PHE A 71 -4.14 -0.63 -2.02
N PHE A 72 -3.94 -1.96 -2.09
CA PHE A 72 -4.18 -2.71 -3.32
C PHE A 72 -5.65 -2.79 -3.71
N LEU A 73 -6.57 -2.80 -2.73
CA LEU A 73 -8.01 -2.75 -2.99
C LEU A 73 -8.41 -1.42 -3.65
N ILE A 74 -7.89 -0.30 -3.16
CA ILE A 74 -8.12 1.03 -3.77
C ILE A 74 -7.59 1.06 -5.20
N LEU A 75 -6.38 0.55 -5.43
CA LEU A 75 -5.77 0.50 -6.77
C LEU A 75 -6.62 -0.34 -7.74
N PHE A 76 -7.14 -1.47 -7.27
CA PHE A 76 -8.02 -2.34 -8.05
C PHE A 76 -9.33 -1.64 -8.43
N VAL A 77 -9.98 -0.98 -7.47
CA VAL A 77 -11.24 -0.24 -7.71
C VAL A 77 -11.01 0.90 -8.70
N MET A 78 -9.92 1.68 -8.55
CA MET A 78 -9.58 2.75 -9.49
C MET A 78 -9.44 2.24 -10.93
N PHE A 79 -8.72 1.12 -11.12
CA PHE A 79 -8.50 0.56 -12.45
C PHE A 79 -9.80 0.02 -13.07
N SER A 80 -10.61 -0.68 -12.28
CA SER A 80 -11.90 -1.21 -12.72
C SER A 80 -12.87 -0.11 -13.15
N LEU A 81 -12.95 0.99 -12.39
CA LEU A 81 -13.79 2.13 -12.73
C LEU A 81 -13.32 2.78 -14.05
N PHE A 82 -12.02 2.88 -14.28
CA PHE A 82 -11.46 3.45 -15.50
C PHE A 82 -11.81 2.62 -16.75
N GLU A 83 -11.72 1.30 -16.67
CA GLU A 83 -12.12 0.40 -17.76
C GLU A 83 -13.61 0.55 -18.13
N SER A 84 -14.48 0.70 -17.13
CA SER A 84 -15.92 0.84 -17.35
C SER A 84 -16.27 2.10 -18.17
N LYS A 85 -15.51 3.19 -17.97
CA LYS A 85 -15.72 4.47 -18.67
C LYS A 85 -15.27 4.40 -20.13
N GLN A 86 -14.18 3.68 -20.41
CA GLN A 86 -13.71 3.50 -21.79
C GLN A 86 -14.67 2.64 -22.63
N LYS A 87 -15.22 1.57 -22.05
CA LYS A 87 -16.20 0.70 -22.74
C LYS A 87 -17.48 1.45 -23.11
N LYS A 88 -17.93 2.39 -22.27
CA LYS A 88 -19.10 3.24 -22.59
C LYS A 88 -18.80 4.22 -23.73
N LYS A 89 -17.63 4.87 -23.75
CA LYS A 89 -17.28 5.84 -24.81
C LYS A 89 -17.16 5.19 -26.20
N LYS A 90 -16.70 3.95 -26.27
CA LYS A 90 -16.55 3.19 -27.53
C LYS A 90 -17.89 2.70 -28.12
N ARG A 91 -18.98 2.67 -27.33
CA ARG A 91 -20.32 2.25 -27.77
C ARG A 91 -21.12 3.37 -28.46
N TRP A 92 -20.70 4.63 -28.29
CA TRP A 92 -21.35 5.80 -28.92
C TRP A 92 -20.73 6.20 -30.27
N PHE A 93 -19.57 5.64 -30.63
CA PHE A 93 -18.89 5.87 -31.91
C PHE A 93 -19.04 4.68 -32.88
N LYS A 94 -20.09 3.88 -32.71
CA LYS A 94 -20.41 2.75 -33.60
C LYS A 94 -21.84 2.87 -34.11
#